data_AF-A0A166KTY8-F1
#
_entry.id   AF-A0A166KTY8-F1
#
_cell.length_a   1.000
_cell.length_b   1.000
_cell.length_c   1.000
_cell.angle_alpha   90.00
_cell.angle_beta   90.00
_cell.angle_gamma   90.00
#
_symmetry.space_group_name_H-M   'P 1'
#
loop_
_entity.id
_entity.type
_entity.pdbx_description
1 polymer ?
#
loop_
_entity_poly.entity_id
_entity_poly.type
_entity_poly.pdbx_seq_one_letter_code
_entity_poly.pdbx_strand_id
1 'polypeptide(L)'
;MENGCAVESYKPNPSASAPPHEYGCMLPMLLNLPNELIVLVLRPLSANDLVVCKSVCHTLKTVVCGSIVLQYKLALHAYGLHDNERSVKAVSEKLQLARLLHRTLRDIEWIPHFTLRFEGQRLDHPSSPLIIRNMTGAGDLSFIYSGSSVRDVPERHWLVVPPPATVFTYTFNIAEDLAILQTSDVPRTHFHLLTMSSGTTHPAAALPFLEGETIALDTTTFGPYLFIHGLGDIHTLWNWKTGEMLTVRPLILPRNGVNVS
;
A
#
# COMPACT_ATOMS: atom_id res chain seq x y z
N MET A 1 -85.25 32.20 3.66
CA MET A 1 -84.89 31.05 2.79
C MET A 1 -84.15 30.07 3.70
N GLU A 2 -84.79 29.47 4.69
CA GLU A 2 -85.73 28.34 4.60
C GLU A 2 -85.24 27.15 3.76
N ASN A 3 -85.26 25.98 4.45
CA ASN A 3 -85.15 24.57 4.04
C ASN A 3 -83.80 23.92 4.43
N GLY A 4 -83.69 22.93 5.32
CA GLY A 4 -84.68 22.04 5.96
C GLY A 4 -84.22 20.57 5.81
N CYS A 5 -84.31 19.78 6.89
CA CYS A 5 -84.17 18.30 6.98
C CYS A 5 -82.77 17.70 6.80
N ALA A 6 -82.36 16.63 7.48
CA ALA A 6 -82.96 15.79 8.51
C ALA A 6 -81.84 15.05 9.28
N VAL A 7 -82.18 14.62 10.49
CA VAL A 7 -81.41 13.75 11.36
C VAL A 7 -81.46 12.32 10.81
N GLU A 8 -80.32 11.64 10.71
CA GLU A 8 -80.30 10.18 10.66
C GLU A 8 -79.29 9.63 11.66
N SER A 9 -79.83 8.93 12.65
CA SER A 9 -79.14 8.32 13.77
C SER A 9 -78.78 6.88 13.40
N TYR A 10 -77.50 6.55 13.36
CA TYR A 10 -77.04 5.17 13.27
C TYR A 10 -76.03 4.86 14.38
N LYS A 11 -76.42 3.96 15.28
CA LYS A 11 -75.55 3.21 16.21
C LYS A 11 -75.79 1.72 15.90
N PRO A 12 -74.95 0.79 16.39
CA PRO A 12 -73.50 0.65 16.29
C PRO A 12 -73.16 -0.68 15.56
N ASN A 13 -71.89 -0.97 15.27
CA ASN A 13 -71.46 -2.34 14.97
C ASN A 13 -70.21 -2.69 15.79
N PRO A 14 -70.29 -3.61 16.78
CA PRO A 14 -69.17 -4.00 17.62
C PRO A 14 -68.62 -5.36 17.17
N SER A 15 -67.75 -5.40 16.17
CA SER A 15 -66.91 -6.58 15.92
C SER A 15 -65.92 -6.31 14.78
N ALA A 16 -64.74 -5.85 15.12
CA ALA A 16 -63.55 -6.07 14.32
C ALA A 16 -62.34 -6.01 15.27
N SER A 17 -62.15 -7.07 16.03
CA SER A 17 -60.89 -7.38 16.69
C SER A 17 -59.81 -7.48 15.62
N ALA A 18 -59.04 -6.42 15.42
CA ALA A 18 -57.77 -6.50 14.74
C ALA A 18 -56.85 -7.43 15.55
N PRO A 19 -56.17 -8.41 14.93
CA PRO A 19 -55.21 -9.23 15.65
C PRO A 19 -54.03 -8.34 16.09
N PRO A 20 -53.50 -8.50 17.31
CA PRO A 20 -52.24 -7.88 17.65
C PRO A 20 -51.17 -8.50 16.76
N HIS A 21 -50.47 -7.65 16.01
CA HIS A 21 -49.25 -8.05 15.31
C HIS A 21 -48.21 -8.51 16.34
N GLU A 22 -48.16 -9.82 16.58
CA GLU A 22 -47.09 -10.54 17.26
C GLU A 22 -45.80 -10.49 16.41
N TYR A 23 -45.11 -9.35 16.39
CA TYR A 23 -43.71 -9.27 15.94
C TYR A 23 -42.73 -9.15 17.12
N GLY A 24 -43.18 -9.42 18.35
CA GLY A 24 -42.41 -9.23 19.58
C GLY A 24 -41.47 -10.38 20.01
N CYS A 25 -41.53 -11.56 19.38
CA CYS A 25 -40.94 -12.78 19.95
C CYS A 25 -39.70 -13.36 19.26
N MET A 26 -39.10 -12.70 18.26
CA MET A 26 -37.87 -13.24 17.62
C MET A 26 -36.55 -12.86 18.32
N LEU A 27 -36.52 -11.76 19.07
CA LEU A 27 -35.32 -11.31 19.80
C LEU A 27 -34.83 -12.21 20.95
N PRO A 28 -35.69 -12.90 21.74
CA PRO A 28 -35.20 -13.74 22.84
C PRO A 28 -34.48 -15.01 22.36
N MET A 29 -34.73 -15.48 21.14
CA MET A 29 -34.16 -16.74 20.68
C MET A 29 -32.65 -16.64 20.35
N LEU A 30 -32.21 -15.50 19.81
CA LEU A 30 -30.79 -15.26 19.50
C LEU A 30 -29.93 -15.10 20.76
N LEU A 31 -30.44 -14.38 21.77
CA LEU A 31 -29.70 -14.07 23.00
C LEU A 31 -29.54 -15.28 23.93
N ASN A 32 -30.32 -16.34 23.71
CA ASN A 32 -30.24 -17.60 24.47
C ASN A 32 -29.24 -18.60 23.87
N LEU A 33 -28.61 -18.28 22.75
CA LEU A 33 -27.59 -19.14 22.14
C LEU A 33 -26.25 -19.04 22.88
N PRO A 34 -25.43 -20.10 22.89
CA PRO A 34 -24.02 -20.03 23.28
C PRO A 34 -23.26 -18.94 22.50
N ASN A 35 -22.29 -18.31 23.16
CA ASN A 35 -21.54 -17.19 22.59
C ASN A 35 -20.87 -17.55 21.26
N GLU A 36 -20.42 -18.78 21.09
CA GLU A 36 -19.79 -19.29 19.88
C GLU A 36 -20.76 -19.22 18.69
N LEU A 37 -22.02 -19.58 18.90
CA LEU A 37 -23.05 -19.52 17.87
C LEU A 37 -23.45 -18.08 17.55
N ILE A 38 -23.55 -17.22 18.57
CA ILE A 38 -23.79 -15.79 18.37
C ILE A 38 -22.65 -15.20 17.52
N VAL A 39 -21.38 -15.54 17.81
CA VAL A 39 -20.24 -15.09 17.01
C VAL A 39 -20.36 -15.55 15.55
N LEU A 40 -20.78 -16.79 15.29
CA LEU A 40 -20.97 -17.30 13.94
C LEU A 40 -22.06 -16.53 13.19
N VAL A 41 -23.17 -16.19 13.85
CA VAL A 41 -24.27 -15.38 13.27
C VAL A 41 -23.81 -13.95 12.98
N LEU A 42 -22.99 -13.36 13.86
CA LEU A 42 -22.51 -11.98 13.71
C LEU A 42 -21.35 -11.83 12.73
N ARG A 43 -20.54 -12.89 12.52
CA ARG A 43 -19.36 -12.88 11.64
C ARG A 43 -19.59 -12.31 10.23
N PRO A 44 -20.67 -12.65 9.50
CA PRO A 44 -20.91 -12.10 8.15
C PRO A 44 -21.27 -10.61 8.15
N LEU A 45 -21.81 -10.05 9.24
CA LEU A 45 -22.30 -8.67 9.30
C LEU A 45 -21.19 -7.63 9.07
N SER A 46 -21.53 -6.48 8.48
CA SER A 46 -20.55 -5.42 8.27
C SER A 46 -20.04 -4.85 9.60
N ALA A 47 -18.91 -4.14 9.59
CA ALA A 47 -18.40 -3.50 10.79
C ALA A 47 -19.39 -2.46 11.38
N ASN A 48 -20.12 -1.75 10.51
CA ASN A 48 -21.16 -0.81 10.94
C ASN A 48 -22.31 -1.53 11.66
N ASP A 49 -22.78 -2.64 11.12
CA ASP A 49 -23.84 -3.44 11.75
C ASP A 49 -23.39 -3.99 13.11
N LEU A 50 -22.12 -4.42 13.21
CA LEU A 50 -21.55 -4.88 14.48
C LEU A 50 -21.51 -3.77 15.53
N VAL A 51 -21.22 -2.52 15.14
CA VAL A 51 -21.29 -1.37 16.05
C VAL A 51 -22.72 -1.14 16.53
N VAL A 52 -23.71 -1.25 15.62
CA VAL A 52 -25.13 -1.18 16.00
C VAL A 52 -25.47 -2.31 16.96
N CYS A 53 -25.10 -3.57 16.69
CA CYS A 53 -25.34 -4.70 17.59
C CYS A 53 -24.77 -4.47 19.01
N LYS A 54 -23.60 -3.83 19.14
CA LYS A 54 -23.02 -3.46 20.45
C LYS A 54 -23.89 -2.46 21.23
N SER A 55 -24.67 -1.63 20.54
CA SER A 55 -25.54 -0.62 21.15
C SER A 55 -26.92 -1.17 21.55
N VAL A 56 -27.34 -2.29 20.97
CA VAL A 56 -28.68 -2.87 21.20
C VAL A 56 -28.81 -3.45 22.61
N CYS A 57 -27.87 -4.30 23.06
CA CYS A 57 -27.94 -4.90 24.40
C CYS A 57 -26.56 -5.29 24.97
N HIS A 58 -26.52 -5.52 26.29
CA HIS A 58 -25.30 -5.91 27.00
C HIS A 58 -24.73 -7.25 26.54
N THR A 59 -25.57 -8.25 26.23
CA THR A 59 -25.10 -9.57 25.78
C THR A 59 -24.35 -9.46 24.47
N LEU A 60 -24.92 -8.80 23.46
CA LEU A 60 -24.27 -8.60 22.16
C LEU A 60 -23.00 -7.75 22.32
N LYS A 61 -23.02 -6.71 23.16
CA LYS A 61 -21.83 -5.94 23.50
C LYS A 61 -20.71 -6.83 24.05
N THR A 62 -21.04 -7.71 25.00
CA THR A 62 -20.08 -8.64 25.60
C THR A 62 -19.54 -9.63 24.57
N VAL A 63 -20.39 -10.22 23.73
CA VAL A 63 -19.96 -11.16 22.68
C VAL A 63 -19.05 -10.49 21.65
N VAL A 64 -19.44 -9.32 21.14
CA VAL A 64 -18.64 -8.58 20.15
C VAL A 64 -17.32 -8.11 20.74
N CYS A 65 -17.31 -7.63 21.99
CA CYS A 65 -16.09 -7.21 22.68
C CYS A 65 -15.23 -8.38 23.17
N GLY A 66 -15.78 -9.58 23.37
CA GLY A 66 -15.06 -10.76 23.82
C GLY A 66 -14.46 -11.58 22.67
N SER A 67 -15.09 -11.55 21.49
CA SER A 67 -14.62 -12.30 20.32
C SER A 67 -13.46 -11.61 19.62
N ILE A 68 -12.32 -12.30 19.53
CA ILE A 68 -11.13 -11.81 18.82
C ILE A 68 -11.43 -11.58 17.33
N VAL A 69 -12.24 -12.45 16.71
CA VAL A 69 -12.58 -12.36 15.29
C VAL A 69 -13.41 -11.11 14.99
N LEU A 70 -14.42 -10.81 15.83
CA LEU A 70 -15.26 -9.64 15.66
C LEU A 70 -14.50 -8.35 15.98
N GLN A 71 -13.66 -8.37 17.03
CA GLN A 71 -12.76 -7.27 17.35
C GLN A 71 -11.77 -6.98 16.21
N TYR A 72 -11.23 -8.01 15.56
CA TYR A 72 -10.35 -7.85 14.41
C TYR A 72 -11.05 -7.17 13.25
N LYS A 73 -12.27 -7.61 12.91
CA LYS A 73 -13.08 -6.98 11.85
C LYS A 73 -13.35 -5.50 12.15
N LEU A 74 -13.71 -5.17 13.40
CA LEU A 74 -13.93 -3.79 13.84
C LEU A 74 -12.63 -2.96 13.78
N ALA A 75 -11.50 -3.52 14.21
CA ALA A 75 -10.21 -2.84 14.17
C ALA A 75 -9.77 -2.53 12.74
N LEU A 76 -9.90 -3.49 11.82
CA LEU A 76 -9.60 -3.27 10.41
C LEU A 76 -10.43 -2.12 9.84
N HIS A 77 -11.74 -2.14 10.08
CA HIS A 77 -12.63 -1.08 9.60
C HIS A 77 -12.30 0.29 10.22
N ALA A 78 -12.12 0.35 11.54
CA ALA A 78 -11.81 1.59 12.24
C ALA A 78 -10.48 2.21 11.81
N TYR A 79 -9.50 1.39 11.41
CA TYR A 79 -8.17 1.84 11.00
C TYR A 79 -8.01 1.97 9.49
N GLY A 80 -9.06 1.71 8.70
CA GLY A 80 -8.98 1.73 7.23
C GLY A 80 -8.07 0.65 6.64
N LEU A 81 -7.93 -0.49 7.32
CA LEU A 81 -7.08 -1.61 6.92
C LEU A 81 -7.91 -2.72 6.27
N HIS A 82 -7.26 -3.51 5.41
CA HIS A 82 -7.82 -4.72 4.81
C HIS A 82 -7.10 -5.96 5.32
N ASP A 83 -7.82 -7.08 5.47
CA ASP A 83 -7.19 -8.35 5.85
C ASP A 83 -6.31 -8.87 4.70
N ASN A 84 -5.14 -9.39 5.06
CA ASN A 84 -4.32 -10.15 4.16
C ASN A 84 -4.70 -11.63 4.28
N GLU A 85 -5.55 -12.10 3.37
CA GLU A 85 -6.00 -13.49 3.34
C GLU A 85 -4.86 -14.50 3.15
N ARG A 86 -3.73 -14.07 2.58
CA ARG A 86 -2.53 -14.91 2.40
C ARG A 86 -1.70 -15.06 3.68
N SER A 87 -1.97 -14.27 4.72
CA SER A 87 -1.22 -14.34 5.97
C SER A 87 -1.63 -15.57 6.79
N VAL A 88 -0.66 -16.42 7.13
CA VAL A 88 -0.82 -17.59 7.99
C VAL A 88 -0.91 -17.27 9.49
N LYS A 89 -0.67 -16.01 9.89
CA LYS A 89 -0.74 -15.57 11.30
C LYS A 89 -2.14 -15.73 11.90
N ALA A 90 -2.19 -16.08 13.18
CA ALA A 90 -3.45 -16.21 13.92
C ALA A 90 -4.18 -14.85 14.00
N VAL A 91 -5.51 -14.87 14.07
CA VAL A 91 -6.33 -13.64 14.11
C VAL A 91 -5.99 -12.76 15.33
N SER A 92 -5.62 -13.38 16.45
CA SER A 92 -5.14 -12.69 17.65
C SER A 92 -3.88 -11.86 17.37
N GLU A 93 -2.90 -12.44 16.69
CA GLU A 93 -1.66 -11.77 16.30
C GLU A 93 -1.94 -10.66 15.28
N LYS A 94 -2.77 -10.93 14.27
CA LYS A 94 -3.20 -9.92 13.29
C LYS A 94 -3.87 -8.72 13.96
N LEU A 95 -4.72 -8.95 14.96
CA LEU A 95 -5.36 -7.88 15.74
C LEU A 95 -4.34 -7.09 16.58
N GLN A 96 -3.37 -7.75 17.20
CA GLN A 96 -2.30 -7.08 17.94
C GLN A 96 -1.45 -6.19 17.01
N LEU A 97 -1.08 -6.70 15.83
CA LEU A 97 -0.35 -5.94 14.81
C LEU A 97 -1.14 -4.74 14.31
N ALA A 98 -2.44 -4.89 14.01
CA ALA A 98 -3.29 -3.79 13.59
C ALA A 98 -3.38 -2.68 14.66
N ARG A 99 -3.50 -3.06 15.93
CA ARG A 99 -3.49 -2.12 17.07
C ARG A 99 -2.13 -1.46 17.28
N LEU A 100 -1.04 -2.19 17.07
CA LEU A 100 0.31 -1.64 17.15
C LEU A 100 0.52 -0.61 16.04
N LEU A 101 0.23 -0.98 14.78
CA LEU A 101 0.32 -0.08 13.62
C LEU A 101 -0.46 1.22 13.84
N HIS A 102 -1.72 1.11 14.27
CA HIS A 102 -2.55 2.28 14.50
C HIS A 102 -1.98 3.21 15.58
N ARG A 103 -1.47 2.66 16.69
CA ARG A 103 -0.81 3.45 17.75
C ARG A 103 0.45 4.12 17.24
N THR A 104 1.32 3.37 16.56
CA THR A 104 2.58 3.90 16.00
C THR A 104 2.32 5.05 15.03
N LEU A 105 1.30 4.95 14.16
CA LEU A 105 0.95 6.00 13.22
C LEU A 105 0.30 7.22 13.89
N ARG A 106 -0.56 6.99 14.89
CA ARG A 106 -1.28 8.08 15.59
C ARG A 106 -0.36 8.87 16.52
N ASP A 107 0.43 8.16 17.31
CA ASP A 107 1.23 8.75 18.38
C ASP A 107 2.64 9.13 17.91
N ILE A 108 2.99 8.79 16.66
CA ILE A 108 4.30 9.06 16.05
C ILE A 108 5.43 8.52 16.97
N GLU A 109 5.18 7.39 17.62
CA GLU A 109 6.18 6.66 18.40
C GLU A 109 7.14 5.97 17.41
N TRP A 110 8.11 6.73 16.88
CA TRP A 110 9.12 6.22 15.97
C TRP A 110 9.93 5.08 16.61
N ILE A 111 9.93 3.92 15.94
CA ILE A 111 10.74 2.74 16.26
C ILE A 111 12.19 3.01 15.78
N PRO A 112 13.23 2.38 16.35
CA PRO A 112 14.43 3.03 16.91
C PRO A 112 15.14 4.04 15.99
N HIS A 113 15.63 5.12 16.60
CA HIS A 113 16.56 6.04 15.98
C HIS A 113 17.90 5.35 15.76
N PHE A 114 18.40 5.37 14.52
CA PHE A 114 19.80 5.04 14.24
C PHE A 114 20.51 6.30 13.75
N THR A 115 21.75 6.49 14.20
CA THR A 115 22.58 7.61 13.78
C THR A 115 23.55 7.13 12.71
N LEU A 116 23.59 7.81 11.57
CA LEU A 116 24.59 7.59 10.54
C LEU A 116 25.67 8.66 10.64
N ARG A 117 26.93 8.23 10.55
CA ARG A 117 28.07 9.14 10.41
C ARG A 117 28.54 9.07 8.97
N PHE A 118 28.60 10.23 8.32
CA PHE A 118 29.02 10.35 6.93
C PHE A 118 30.51 10.76 6.89
N GLU A 119 31.41 9.79 6.90
CA GLU A 119 32.85 10.03 6.74
C GLU A 119 33.23 9.77 5.28
N GLY A 120 33.22 10.81 4.44
CA GLY A 120 33.44 10.66 2.99
C GLY A 120 32.28 10.00 2.25
N GLN A 121 31.11 9.95 2.88
CA GLN A 121 29.87 9.39 2.32
C GLN A 121 28.82 10.49 2.13
N ARG A 122 27.85 10.26 1.25
CA ARG A 122 26.72 11.16 0.99
C ARG A 122 25.42 10.38 1.05
N LEU A 123 24.42 10.93 1.74
CA LEU A 123 23.05 10.43 1.65
C LEU A 123 22.44 10.90 0.32
N ASP A 124 22.19 9.97 -0.58
CA ASP A 124 21.60 10.28 -1.88
C ASP A 124 20.08 10.04 -1.87
N HIS A 125 19.58 9.04 -1.12
CA HIS A 125 18.16 8.73 -1.07
C HIS A 125 17.66 8.50 0.37
N PRO A 126 16.92 9.45 0.99
CA PRO A 126 16.41 9.34 2.36
C PRO A 126 15.09 8.56 2.47
N SER A 127 14.98 7.38 1.82
CA SER A 127 13.75 6.56 1.88
C SER A 127 14.04 5.09 2.19
N SER A 128 13.13 4.17 1.89
CA SER A 128 13.34 2.73 2.03
C SER A 128 13.43 2.09 0.62
N PRO A 129 14.62 1.59 0.20
CA PRO A 129 15.88 1.59 0.92
C PRO A 129 16.51 2.99 1.02
N LEU A 130 17.27 3.17 2.08
CA LEU A 130 18.12 4.31 2.33
C LEU A 130 19.42 4.08 1.55
N ILE A 131 19.82 5.05 0.73
CA ILE A 131 20.99 4.87 -0.15
C ILE A 131 22.07 5.88 0.23
N ILE A 132 23.24 5.34 0.56
CA ILE A 132 24.42 6.10 0.94
C ILE A 132 25.50 5.81 -0.10
N ARG A 133 26.02 6.85 -0.74
CA ARG A 133 27.11 6.76 -1.70
C ARG A 133 28.44 7.03 -1.03
N ASN A 134 29.44 6.22 -1.33
CA ASN A 134 30.83 6.51 -0.99
C ASN A 134 31.43 7.50 -1.99
N MET A 135 31.93 8.63 -1.51
CA MET A 135 32.50 9.70 -2.34
C MET A 135 34.03 9.60 -2.49
N THR A 136 34.70 8.71 -1.76
CA THR A 136 36.17 8.59 -1.74
C THR A 136 36.71 7.49 -2.65
N GLY A 137 35.89 6.94 -3.56
CA GLY A 137 36.25 5.85 -4.47
C GLY A 137 35.44 5.85 -5.78
N ALA A 138 35.16 4.67 -6.33
CA ALA A 138 34.42 4.51 -7.59
C ALA A 138 32.92 4.88 -7.50
N GLY A 139 32.41 5.12 -6.29
CA GLY A 139 31.02 5.48 -6.05
C GLY A 139 30.17 4.35 -5.47
N ASP A 140 30.75 3.47 -4.65
CA ASP A 140 30.05 2.35 -4.00
C ASP A 140 28.74 2.81 -3.35
N LEU A 141 27.68 2.02 -3.54
CA LEU A 141 26.35 2.31 -3.04
C LEU A 141 25.98 1.34 -1.93
N SER A 142 25.82 1.86 -0.72
CA SER A 142 25.28 1.14 0.43
C SER A 142 23.77 1.30 0.45
N PHE A 143 23.05 0.18 0.45
CA PHE A 143 21.60 0.14 0.54
C PHE A 143 21.19 -0.39 1.92
N ILE A 144 20.34 0.37 2.59
CA ILE A 144 19.77 0.02 3.88
C ILE A 144 18.25 -0.05 3.75
N TYR A 145 17.72 -1.26 3.64
CA TYR A 145 16.28 -1.47 3.67
C TYR A 145 15.84 -1.68 5.11
N SER A 146 15.36 -0.60 5.73
CA SER A 146 14.94 -0.61 7.12
C SER A 146 13.86 -1.66 7.38
N GLY A 147 14.14 -2.54 8.33
CA GLY A 147 13.19 -3.53 8.80
C GLY A 147 11.98 -2.88 9.46
N SER A 148 10.92 -3.65 9.63
CA SER A 148 9.73 -3.25 10.35
C SER A 148 9.10 -4.45 11.02
N SER A 149 9.16 -4.49 12.35
CA SER A 149 8.47 -5.50 13.16
C SER A 149 6.96 -5.49 12.93
N VAL A 150 6.39 -4.32 12.64
CA VAL A 150 4.96 -4.15 12.34
C VAL A 150 4.59 -4.78 10.99
N ARG A 151 5.47 -4.68 9.99
CA ARG A 151 5.26 -5.29 8.66
C ARG A 151 5.83 -6.70 8.54
N ASP A 152 6.47 -7.21 9.59
CA ASP A 152 7.21 -8.48 9.59
C ASP A 152 8.28 -8.55 8.50
N VAL A 153 8.97 -7.42 8.27
CA VAL A 153 10.02 -7.31 7.26
C VAL A 153 11.37 -7.17 7.96
N PRO A 154 12.34 -8.07 7.72
CA PRO A 154 13.65 -7.94 8.32
C PRO A 154 14.41 -6.76 7.74
N GLU A 155 15.28 -6.17 8.56
CA GLU A 155 16.27 -5.21 8.08
C GLU A 155 17.27 -5.94 7.18
N ARG A 156 17.66 -5.27 6.09
CA ARG A 156 18.60 -5.82 5.11
C ARG A 156 19.56 -4.74 4.68
N HIS A 157 20.85 -5.03 4.79
CA HIS A 157 21.94 -4.17 4.36
C HIS A 157 22.75 -4.89 3.30
N TRP A 158 23.06 -4.20 2.21
CA TRP A 158 23.92 -4.72 1.17
C TRP A 158 24.70 -3.60 0.49
N LEU A 159 25.81 -3.99 -0.12
CA LEU A 159 26.72 -3.11 -0.82
C LEU A 159 26.68 -3.46 -2.31
N VAL A 160 26.48 -2.46 -3.15
CA VAL A 160 26.68 -2.57 -4.59
C VAL A 160 27.98 -1.85 -4.92
N VAL A 161 28.99 -2.64 -5.27
CA VAL A 161 30.26 -2.13 -5.78
C VAL A 161 30.11 -1.96 -7.29
N PRO A 162 30.23 -0.74 -7.82
CA PRO A 162 30.13 -0.53 -9.24
C PRO A 162 31.30 -1.19 -10.00
N PRO A 163 31.14 -1.39 -11.32
CA PRO A 163 32.27 -1.66 -12.22
C PRO A 163 33.38 -0.61 -12.04
N PRO A 164 34.61 -0.81 -12.57
CA PRO A 164 35.77 0.07 -12.36
C PRO A 164 35.63 1.51 -12.89
N ALA A 165 34.43 1.93 -13.28
CA ALA A 165 34.07 3.25 -13.75
C ALA A 165 33.27 4.02 -12.69
N THR A 166 33.41 5.35 -12.72
CA THR A 166 32.69 6.21 -11.79
C THR A 166 31.20 6.18 -12.07
N VAL A 167 30.40 5.89 -11.03
CA VAL A 167 28.94 5.95 -11.11
C VAL A 167 28.49 7.40 -11.25
N PHE A 168 27.81 7.71 -12.35
CA PHE A 168 27.21 9.02 -12.57
C PHE A 168 25.85 9.12 -11.87
N THR A 169 24.92 8.25 -12.24
CA THR A 169 23.56 8.18 -11.66
C THR A 169 23.14 6.73 -11.49
N TYR A 170 22.03 6.51 -10.79
CA TYR A 170 21.46 5.19 -10.60
C TYR A 170 19.94 5.24 -10.43
N THR A 171 19.30 4.10 -10.66
CA THR A 171 17.91 3.84 -10.27
C THR A 171 17.75 2.40 -9.81
N PHE A 172 16.62 2.06 -9.22
CA PHE A 172 16.40 0.72 -8.68
C PHE A 172 14.92 0.33 -8.69
N ASN A 173 14.68 -0.98 -8.62
CA ASN A 173 13.36 -1.58 -8.44
C ASN A 173 13.46 -2.72 -7.42
N ILE A 174 12.95 -2.46 -6.21
CA ILE A 174 13.00 -3.41 -5.09
C ILE A 174 12.19 -4.68 -5.41
N ALA A 175 11.07 -4.55 -6.14
CA ALA A 175 10.18 -5.67 -6.42
C ALA A 175 10.83 -6.71 -7.36
N GLU A 176 11.76 -6.26 -8.19
CA GLU A 176 12.51 -7.12 -9.12
C GLU A 176 13.95 -7.39 -8.62
N ASP A 177 14.35 -6.89 -7.44
CA ASP A 177 15.74 -6.95 -6.95
C ASP A 177 16.75 -6.35 -7.95
N LEU A 178 16.38 -5.25 -8.62
CA LEU A 178 17.14 -4.64 -9.71
C LEU A 178 17.77 -3.30 -9.31
N ALA A 179 19.09 -3.16 -9.48
CA ALA A 179 19.82 -1.90 -9.48
C ALA A 179 20.32 -1.60 -10.89
N ILE A 180 20.19 -0.35 -11.32
CA ILE A 180 20.68 0.11 -12.61
C ILE A 180 21.66 1.24 -12.36
N LEU A 181 22.93 1.03 -12.71
CA LEU A 181 23.99 2.02 -12.52
C LEU A 181 24.42 2.59 -13.87
N GLN A 182 24.37 3.91 -14.01
CA GLN A 182 24.98 4.57 -15.15
C GLN A 182 26.43 4.91 -14.83
N THR A 183 27.36 4.37 -15.60
CA THR A 183 28.79 4.70 -15.50
C THR A 183 29.18 5.75 -16.54
N SER A 184 30.14 6.61 -16.19
CA SER A 184 30.69 7.63 -17.09
C SER A 184 31.78 7.07 -18.01
N ASP A 185 31.50 5.97 -18.69
CA ASP A 185 32.42 5.40 -19.67
C ASP A 185 32.42 6.26 -20.93
N VAL A 186 33.60 6.71 -21.37
CA VAL A 186 33.76 7.46 -22.62
C VAL A 186 34.20 6.47 -23.71
N PRO A 187 33.55 6.44 -24.90
CA PRO A 187 32.61 7.43 -25.46
C PRO A 187 31.12 7.12 -25.29
N ARG A 188 30.74 5.96 -24.73
CA ARG A 188 29.33 5.54 -24.58
C ARG A 188 29.02 5.24 -23.13
N THR A 189 27.89 5.77 -22.66
CA THR A 189 27.43 5.49 -21.30
C THR A 189 26.84 4.08 -21.23
N HIS A 190 27.20 3.34 -20.19
CA HIS A 190 26.64 2.03 -19.90
C HIS A 190 25.66 2.11 -18.74
N PHE A 191 24.52 1.45 -18.90
CA PHE A 191 23.55 1.22 -17.84
C PHE A 191 23.68 -0.23 -17.38
N HIS A 192 24.49 -0.46 -16.34
CA HIS A 192 24.74 -1.80 -15.79
C HIS A 192 23.52 -2.31 -15.06
N LEU A 193 23.06 -3.52 -15.41
CA LEU A 193 21.89 -4.17 -14.85
C LEU A 193 22.35 -5.16 -13.78
N LEU A 194 22.25 -4.75 -12.51
CA LEU A 194 22.75 -5.48 -11.37
C LEU A 194 21.59 -5.98 -10.48
N THR A 195 21.80 -7.10 -9.82
CA THR A 195 20.97 -7.52 -8.69
C THR A 195 21.26 -6.61 -7.51
N MET A 196 20.24 -5.99 -6.90
CA MET A 196 20.48 -5.12 -5.73
C MET A 196 21.13 -5.92 -4.61
N SER A 197 20.52 -7.04 -4.21
CA SER A 197 20.93 -7.81 -3.04
C SER A 197 22.34 -8.41 -3.10
N SER A 198 22.88 -8.68 -4.30
CA SER A 198 24.21 -9.29 -4.48
C SER A 198 25.24 -8.39 -5.17
N GLY A 199 24.80 -7.32 -5.86
CA GLY A 199 25.66 -6.48 -6.70
C GLY A 199 26.18 -7.16 -7.97
N THR A 200 25.78 -8.40 -8.27
CA THR A 200 26.18 -9.14 -9.47
C THR A 200 25.28 -8.80 -10.66
N THR A 201 25.62 -9.24 -11.88
CA THR A 201 24.72 -9.10 -13.04
C THR A 201 23.34 -9.69 -12.74
N HIS A 202 22.30 -8.97 -13.12
CA HIS A 202 20.92 -9.36 -12.86
C HIS A 202 20.53 -10.60 -13.68
N PRO A 203 20.04 -11.70 -13.07
CA PRO A 203 19.82 -12.96 -13.78
C PRO A 203 18.69 -12.91 -14.82
N ALA A 204 17.72 -12.02 -14.63
CA ALA A 204 16.62 -11.83 -15.60
C ALA A 204 16.97 -10.86 -16.75
N ALA A 205 18.16 -10.25 -16.73
CA ALA A 205 18.58 -9.37 -17.81
C ALA A 205 19.27 -10.19 -18.90
N ALA A 206 18.83 -10.03 -20.16
CA ALA A 206 19.47 -10.68 -21.30
C ALA A 206 20.89 -10.13 -21.56
N LEU A 207 21.15 -8.89 -21.16
CA LEU A 207 22.43 -8.21 -21.32
C LEU A 207 22.96 -7.73 -19.95
N PRO A 208 24.29 -7.70 -19.74
CA PRO A 208 24.87 -7.19 -18.50
C PRO A 208 24.75 -5.67 -18.36
N PHE A 209 24.62 -4.97 -19.49
CA PHE A 209 24.41 -3.52 -19.54
C PHE A 209 23.65 -3.15 -20.81
N LEU A 210 23.04 -1.96 -20.79
CA LEU A 210 22.48 -1.31 -21.97
C LEU A 210 23.42 -0.17 -22.40
N GLU A 211 23.69 -0.07 -23.70
CA GLU A 211 24.46 1.05 -24.24
C GLU A 211 23.53 2.22 -24.55
N GLY A 212 23.85 3.40 -24.01
CA GLY A 212 23.15 4.63 -24.35
C GLY A 212 24.09 5.74 -24.79
N GLU A 213 23.58 6.60 -25.66
CA GLU A 213 24.29 7.78 -26.17
C GLU A 213 24.09 9.01 -25.28
N THR A 214 23.21 8.92 -24.27
CA THR A 214 22.83 10.03 -23.41
C THR A 214 23.21 9.80 -21.96
N ILE A 215 23.82 10.82 -21.35
CA ILE A 215 23.89 10.93 -19.89
C ILE A 215 22.47 11.11 -19.36
N ALA A 216 22.02 10.20 -18.51
CA ALA A 216 20.68 10.28 -17.94
C ALA A 216 20.71 11.20 -16.73
N LEU A 217 19.78 12.14 -16.68
CA LEU A 217 19.57 12.96 -15.48
C LEU A 217 18.64 12.22 -14.51
N ASP A 218 17.60 11.60 -15.06
CA ASP A 218 16.62 10.81 -14.32
C ASP A 218 16.31 9.50 -15.07
N THR A 219 16.15 8.42 -14.30
CA THR A 219 15.74 7.12 -14.82
C THR A 219 14.67 6.51 -13.93
N THR A 220 13.67 5.88 -14.54
CA THR A 220 12.56 5.24 -13.81
C THR A 220 12.25 3.89 -14.42
N THR A 221 11.92 2.93 -13.56
CA THR A 221 11.55 1.58 -13.96
C THR A 221 10.07 1.33 -13.73
N PHE A 222 9.43 0.65 -14.69
CA PHE A 222 8.04 0.23 -14.60
C PHE A 222 7.94 -1.20 -15.13
N GLY A 223 7.95 -2.17 -14.22
CA GLY A 223 8.04 -3.59 -14.59
C GLY A 223 9.29 -3.88 -15.42
N PRO A 224 9.18 -4.44 -16.64
CA PRO A 224 10.32 -4.75 -17.50
C PRO A 224 10.88 -3.52 -18.22
N TYR A 225 10.28 -2.34 -18.06
CA TYR A 225 10.64 -1.16 -18.83
C TYR A 225 11.52 -0.20 -18.04
N LEU A 226 12.56 0.32 -18.68
CA LEU A 226 13.43 1.37 -18.20
C LEU A 226 13.22 2.61 -19.07
N PHE A 227 12.77 3.70 -18.46
CA PHE A 227 12.68 4.99 -19.11
C PHE A 227 13.90 5.84 -18.75
N ILE A 228 14.56 6.39 -19.77
CA ILE A 228 15.78 7.19 -19.63
C ILE A 228 15.51 8.59 -20.18
N HIS A 229 15.63 9.60 -19.31
CA HIS A 229 15.59 11.00 -19.71
C HIS A 229 16.98 11.45 -20.17
N GLY A 230 17.15 11.61 -21.49
CA GLY A 230 18.37 12.15 -22.08
C GLY A 230 18.35 13.68 -22.20
N LEU A 231 19.48 14.23 -22.66
CA LEU A 231 19.61 15.65 -22.98
C LEU A 231 18.93 15.98 -24.32
N GLY A 232 18.33 17.16 -24.42
CA GLY A 232 17.80 17.69 -25.69
C GLY A 232 16.52 17.02 -26.20
N ASP A 233 15.56 16.74 -25.31
CA ASP A 233 14.26 16.11 -25.59
C ASP A 233 14.32 14.66 -26.08
N ILE A 234 15.50 14.03 -26.10
CA ILE A 234 15.67 12.64 -26.50
C ILE A 234 15.38 11.74 -25.30
N HIS A 235 14.30 10.96 -25.40
CA HIS A 235 13.96 9.94 -24.42
C HIS A 235 14.06 8.56 -25.02
N THR A 236 14.63 7.63 -24.27
CA THR A 236 14.70 6.22 -24.68
C THR A 236 13.93 5.34 -23.71
N LEU A 237 13.13 4.44 -24.27
CA LEU A 237 12.45 3.40 -23.51
C LEU A 237 13.08 2.06 -23.87
N TRP A 238 13.57 1.36 -22.86
CA TRP A 238 14.18 0.05 -23.00
C TRP A 238 13.35 -1.01 -22.31
N ASN A 239 13.37 -2.22 -22.84
CA ASN A 239 13.02 -3.41 -22.07
C ASN A 239 14.32 -4.00 -21.51
N TRP A 240 14.57 -3.82 -20.21
CA TRP A 240 15.84 -4.24 -19.60
C TRP A 240 15.97 -5.76 -19.52
N LYS A 241 14.86 -6.51 -19.57
CA LYS A 241 14.89 -7.98 -19.59
C LYS A 241 15.35 -8.52 -20.94
N THR A 242 14.92 -7.91 -22.04
CA THR A 242 15.29 -8.36 -23.40
C THR A 242 16.51 -7.64 -23.96
N GLY A 243 16.85 -6.46 -23.43
CA GLY A 243 17.88 -5.59 -23.99
C GLY A 243 17.42 -4.77 -25.18
N GLU A 244 16.14 -4.84 -25.56
CA GLU A 244 15.62 -4.14 -26.74
C GLU A 244 15.25 -2.69 -26.41
N MET A 245 15.71 -1.76 -27.26
CA MET A 245 15.25 -0.38 -27.26
C MET A 245 13.94 -0.28 -28.03
N LEU A 246 12.86 0.07 -27.35
CA LEU A 246 11.50 0.08 -27.91
C LEU A 246 11.19 1.38 -28.65
N THR A 247 11.71 2.52 -28.18
CA THR A 247 11.52 3.81 -28.85
C THR A 247 12.58 4.81 -28.47
N VAL A 248 12.90 5.69 -29.42
CA VAL A 248 13.59 6.98 -29.22
C VAL A 248 12.63 8.06 -29.71
N ARG A 249 12.20 8.98 -28.85
CA ARG A 249 11.36 10.11 -29.29
C ARG A 249 11.96 11.44 -28.87
N PRO A 250 12.07 12.42 -29.79
CA PRO A 250 12.14 13.81 -29.40
C PRO A 250 10.78 14.24 -28.86
N LEU A 251 10.72 14.77 -27.64
CA LEU A 251 9.54 15.51 -27.15
C LEU A 251 9.41 16.82 -27.97
N ILE A 252 8.74 16.75 -29.11
CA ILE A 252 8.23 17.96 -29.75
C ILE A 252 7.06 18.43 -28.89
N LEU A 253 7.32 19.31 -27.93
CA LEU A 253 6.25 20.08 -27.29
C LEU A 253 5.47 20.79 -28.39
N PRO A 254 4.13 20.67 -28.45
CA PRO A 254 3.36 21.46 -29.39
C PRO A 254 3.63 22.93 -29.07
N ARG A 255 4.30 23.65 -30.00
CA ARG A 255 4.35 25.10 -29.97
C ARG A 255 2.90 25.56 -30.04
N ASN A 256 2.33 25.93 -28.89
CA ASN A 256 1.13 26.74 -28.85
C ASN A 256 1.48 28.04 -29.59
N GLY A 257 1.09 28.09 -30.86
CA GLY A 257 1.18 29.27 -31.70
C GLY A 257 0.25 30.33 -31.13
N VAL A 258 0.77 31.13 -30.21
CA VAL A 258 0.20 32.44 -29.92
C VAL A 258 0.73 33.36 -31.02
N ASN A 259 0.02 33.41 -32.13
CA ASN A 259 0.09 34.55 -33.04
C ASN A 259 -0.48 35.75 -32.27
N VAL A 260 0.39 36.59 -31.74
CA VAL A 260 0.01 37.95 -31.37
C VAL A 260 -0.07 38.73 -32.67
N SER A 261 -1.29 39.19 -32.96
CA SER A 261 -1.59 40.13 -34.04
C SER A 261 -1.24 41.55 -33.62
#